data_AF-A0A0R2S8K3-F1
#
_entry.id   AF-A0A0R2S8K3-F1
#
_cell.length_a   1.000
_cell.length_b   1.000
_cell.length_c   1.000
_cell.angle_alpha   90.00
_cell.angle_beta   90.00
_cell.angle_gamma   90.00
#
_symmetry.space_group_name_H-M   'P 1'
#
loop_
_entity.id
_entity.type
_entity.pdbx_description
1 polymer ?
#
loop_
_entity_poly.entity_id
_entity_poly.type
_entity_poly.pdbx_seq_one_letter_code
_entity_poly.pdbx_strand_id
1 'polypeptide(L)' 'MGAMIHSRVQRVVFGAREPRAGAVVSQLQLAGQSFYNHQIEVTEGVLADECGALVSTFFRAKRKR' A
#
# COMPACT_ATOMS: atom_id res chain seq x y z
N MET A 1 -1.67 6.58 -4.94
CA MET A 1 -0.83 7.74 -4.57
C MET A 1 -1.40 9.03 -5.13
N GLY A 2 -1.43 9.23 -6.45
CA GLY A 2 -1.96 10.47 -7.06
C GLY A 2 -3.33 10.90 -6.52
N ALA A 3 -4.32 10.01 -6.48
CA ALA A 3 -5.64 10.32 -5.91
C ALA A 3 -5.56 10.80 -4.44
N MET A 4 -4.76 10.15 -3.61
CA MET A 4 -4.60 10.51 -2.18
C MET A 4 -3.88 11.85 -1.98
N ILE A 5 -2.93 12.18 -2.86
CA ILE A 5 -2.23 13.47 -2.86
C ILE A 5 -3.21 14.58 -3.27
N HIS A 6 -3.97 14.38 -4.35
CA HIS A 6 -4.95 15.36 -4.82
C HIS A 6 -6.12 15.55 -3.84
N SER A 7 -6.52 14.51 -3.11
CA SER A 7 -7.53 14.61 -2.05
C SER A 7 -6.98 15.03 -0.68
N ARG A 8 -5.67 15.28 -0.58
CA ARG A 8 -4.98 15.70 0.65
C ARG A 8 -5.21 14.76 1.84
N VAL A 9 -5.16 13.45 1.61
CA VAL A 9 -5.21 12.47 2.69
C VAL A 9 -4.02 12.68 3.62
N GLN A 10 -4.27 12.92 4.89
CA GLN A 10 -3.22 13.21 5.86
C GLN A 10 -2.38 11.96 6.19
N ARG A 11 -3.02 10.81 6.36
CA ARG A 11 -2.37 9.57 6.78
C ARG A 11 -2.94 8.35 6.08
N VAL A 12 -2.05 7.45 5.70
CA VAL A 12 -2.39 6.14 5.13
C VAL A 12 -1.84 5.06 6.05
N VAL A 13 -2.72 4.14 6.44
CA VAL A 13 -2.37 2.96 7.23
C VAL A 13 -2.69 1.73 6.41
N PHE A 14 -1.73 0.83 6.21
CA PHE A 14 -1.95 -0.42 5.47
C PHE A 14 -1.25 -1.61 6.13
N GLY A 15 -1.75 -2.81 5.85
CA GLY A 15 -1.26 -4.07 6.41
C GLY A 15 -0.14 -4.71 5.61
N ALA A 16 -0.49 -5.69 4.77
CA ALA A 16 0.49 -6.42 3.98
C ALA A 16 1.15 -5.53 2.91
N ARG A 17 2.48 -5.54 2.86
CA ARG A 17 3.23 -4.92 1.75
C ARG A 17 3.03 -5.73 0.48
N GLU A 18 2.91 -5.04 -0.64
CA GLU A 18 2.93 -5.66 -1.96
C GLU A 18 4.29 -5.44 -2.63
N PRO A 19 5.19 -6.45 -2.61
CA PRO A 19 6.56 -6.29 -3.09
C PRO A 19 6.69 -6.10 -4.60
N ARG A 20 5.66 -6.47 -5.38
CA ARG A 20 5.69 -6.42 -6.86
C ARG A 20 5.14 -5.14 -7.48
N ALA A 21 4.29 -4.39 -6.79
CA ALA A 21 3.56 -3.26 -7.38
C ALA A 21 3.31 -2.09 -6.40
N GLY A 22 3.77 -2.18 -5.14
CA GLY A 22 3.45 -1.18 -4.12
C GLY A 22 4.00 0.20 -4.45
N ALA A 23 3.12 1.17 -4.74
CA ALA A 23 3.47 2.55 -5.06
C ALA A 23 3.83 3.42 -3.83
N VAL A 24 3.50 2.96 -2.62
CA VAL A 24 3.67 3.72 -1.37
C VAL A 24 5.08 3.56 -0.81
N VAL A 25 5.56 2.32 -0.62
CA VAL A 25 6.85 2.02 0.04
C VAL A 25 7.72 1.05 -0.77
N SER A 26 7.16 0.36 -1.78
CA SER A 26 7.87 -0.69 -2.50
C SER A 26 8.65 -0.15 -3.70
N GLN A 27 7.99 0.10 -4.84
CA GLN A 27 8.70 0.30 -6.11
C GLN A 27 8.92 1.76 -6.49
N LEU A 28 8.02 2.66 -6.07
CA LEU A 28 8.08 4.07 -6.46
C LEU A 28 8.34 5.02 -5.27
N GLN A 29 8.15 4.55 -4.04
CA GLN A 29 8.37 5.30 -2.79
C GLN A 29 7.81 6.75 -2.83
N LEU A 30 6.65 6.92 -3.48
CA LEU A 30 6.15 8.24 -3.84
C LEU A 30 5.70 9.07 -2.64
N ALA A 31 5.50 8.45 -1.48
CA ALA A 31 5.04 9.12 -0.27
C ALA A 31 6.07 10.09 0.32
N GLY A 32 7.37 9.85 0.07
CA GLY A 32 8.47 10.67 0.59
C GLY A 32 9.05 11.66 -0.42
N GLN A 33 8.48 11.76 -1.62
CA GLN A 33 9.04 12.62 -2.67
C GLN A 33 8.69 14.09 -2.44
N SER A 34 9.70 14.95 -2.43
CA SER A 34 9.58 16.38 -2.09
C SER A 34 8.89 17.23 -3.15
N PHE A 35 8.70 16.72 -4.37
CA PHE A 35 8.06 17.44 -5.47
C PHE A 35 6.52 17.42 -5.39
N TYR A 36 5.93 16.69 -4.44
CA TYR A 36 4.49 16.72 -4.22
C TYR A 36 4.09 17.85 -3.29
N ASN A 37 2.98 18.51 -3.63
CA ASN A 37 2.42 19.64 -2.88
C ASN A 37 1.68 19.24 -1.60
N HIS A 38 1.64 17.95 -1.27
CA HIS A 38 1.02 17.39 -0.08
C HIS A 38 1.80 16.16 0.37
N GLN A 39 2.12 16.07 1.65
CA GLN A 39 2.83 14.94 2.24
C GLN A 39 1.85 14.03 2.98
N ILE A 40 2.01 12.73 2.79
CA ILE A 40 1.16 11.71 3.40
C ILE A 40 1.99 10.96 4.42
N GLU A 41 1.53 10.94 5.68
CA GLU A 41 2.11 10.07 6.70
C GLU A 41 1.77 8.61 6.41
N VAL A 42 2.77 7.74 6.43
CA VAL A 42 2.59 6.32 6.12
C VAL A 42 2.84 5.48 7.37
N THR A 43 1.85 4.66 7.72
CA THR A 43 2.02 3.56 8.69
C THR A 43 1.78 2.25 7.97
N GLU A 44 2.71 1.33 8.10
CA GLU A 44 2.68 0.06 7.38
C GLU A 44 2.79 -1.12 8.34
N GLY A 45 2.37 -2.30 7.88
CA GLY A 45 2.53 -3.54 8.61
C GLY A 45 1.43 -3.84 9.64
N VAL A 46 0.36 -3.04 9.68
CA VAL A 46 -0.74 -3.27 10.63
C VAL A 46 -1.51 -4.54 10.24
N LEU A 47 -1.40 -5.59 11.06
CA LEU A 47 -1.95 -6.92 10.76
C LEU A 47 -1.43 -7.47 9.42
N ALA A 48 -0.13 -7.28 9.15
CA ALA A 48 0.48 -7.65 7.88
C ALA A 48 0.29 -9.13 7.54
N ASP A 49 0.44 -10.01 8.52
CA ASP A 49 0.37 -11.45 8.34
C ASP A 49 -1.06 -11.88 8.04
N GLU A 50 -2.07 -11.35 8.75
CA GLU A 50 -3.47 -11.62 8.51
C GLU A 50 -3.92 -11.09 7.13
N CYS A 51 -3.55 -9.85 6.81
CA CYS A 51 -3.84 -9.27 5.49
C CYS A 51 -3.18 -10.07 4.36
N GLY A 52 -1.92 -10.50 4.55
CA GLY A 52 -1.18 -11.29 3.58
C GLY A 52 -1.77 -12.68 3.39
N ALA A 53 -2.24 -13.31 4.47
CA ALA A 53 -2.90 -14.60 4.45
C ALA A 53 -4.24 -14.56 3.67
N LEU A 54 -5.01 -13.48 3.82
CA LEU A 54 -6.27 -13.27 3.08
C LEU A 54 -6.02 -13.19 1.57
N VAL A 55 -5.09 -12.33 1.14
CA VAL A 55 -4.73 -12.15 -0.28
C VAL A 55 -4.18 -13.45 -0.86
N SER A 56 -3.27 -14.12 -0.15
CA SER A 56 -2.68 -15.39 -0.58
C SER A 56 -3.73 -16.49 -0.74
N THR A 57 -4.68 -16.58 0.20
CA THR A 57 -5.77 -17.56 0.17
C THR A 57 -6.71 -17.31 -1.01
N PHE A 58 -7.07 -16.05 -1.27
CA PHE A 58 -7.91 -15.67 -2.41
C PHE A 58 -7.28 -16.08 -3.74
N PHE A 59 -6.02 -15.72 -3.99
CA PHE A 59 -5.37 -16.06 -5.25
C PHE A 59 -5.05 -17.55 -5.39
N ARG A 60 -4.81 -18.26 -4.28
CA ARG A 60 -4.69 -19.72 -4.28
C ARG A 60 -5.99 -20.39 -4.70
N ALA A 61 -7.13 -19.94 -4.18
CA ALA A 61 -8.44 -20.44 -4.58
C ALA A 61 -8.73 -20.13 -6.06
N LYS A 62 -8.43 -18.92 -6.51
CA LYS A 62 -8.64 -18.49 -7.91
C LYS A 62 -7.84 -19.33 -8.93
N ARG A 63 -6.64 -19.80 -8.59
CA ARG A 63 -5.79 -20.64 -9.47
C ARG A 63 -6.22 -22.12 -9.54
N LYS A 64 -7.01 -22.59 -8.57
CA LYS A 64 -7.52 -23.97 -8.53
C LYS A 64 -8.80 -24.16 -9.36
N ARG A 65 -9.40 -23.08 -9.83
CA ARG A 65 -10.59 -23.06 -10.69
C ARG A 65 -10.16 -22.77 -12.12
#